data_AF-A0A1M7LF94-F1
#
_entry.id   AF-A0A1M7LF94-F1
#
_cell.length_a   1.000
_cell.length_b   1.000
_cell.length_c   1.000
_cell.angle_alpha   90.00
_cell.angle_beta   90.00
_cell.angle_gamma   90.00
#
_symmetry.space_group_name_H-M   'P 1'
#
loop_
_entity.id
_entity.type
_entity.pdbx_description
1 polymer ?
#
loop_
_entity_poly.entity_id
_entity_poly.type
_entity_poly.pdbx_seq_one_letter_code
_entity_poly.pdbx_strand_id
1 'polypeptide(L)'
;MTQHTTANRSKNRLFKTCALAAGLGLMSLQAFAGDSALYGPTAPKGSTFVRVYNASSAEISASVGNTNMNEVAPLGSTAFSFMPQGDYTAKLGSQSVPVKLAGDHYYTLVNNASGKPQLIEEPPFKNKQKSLVRVQNLSDKALTLKTADGKTDVVKAVAAKGTGEREINPVKVSLALYDGDKKVTDVKPVALERGEAAVLYITGSGSSLSPVWVKPPVATR
;
A
#
# COMPACT_ATOMS: atom_id res chain seq x y z
N MET A 1 31.12 66.83 -1.56
CA MET A 1 30.42 65.86 -2.46
C MET A 1 29.52 65.04 -1.54
N THR A 2 28.18 65.06 -1.62
CA THR A 2 27.32 65.25 -2.77
C THR A 2 25.93 65.69 -2.30
N GLN A 3 25.49 66.80 -2.88
CA GLN A 3 24.13 67.29 -3.20
C GLN A 3 22.91 66.67 -2.51
N HIS A 4 21.99 67.53 -2.06
CA HIS A 4 20.60 67.46 -2.54
C HIS A 4 19.96 68.85 -2.63
N THR A 5 19.25 69.00 -3.74
CA THR A 5 18.64 70.18 -4.34
C THR A 5 17.37 70.66 -3.63
N THR A 6 17.10 71.93 -3.87
CA THR A 6 16.08 72.89 -3.40
C THR A 6 14.60 72.47 -3.48
N ALA A 7 13.86 72.89 -2.45
CA ALA A 7 12.52 73.54 -2.40
C ALA A 7 11.46 73.25 -3.49
N ASN A 8 10.17 73.11 -3.11
CA ASN A 8 9.26 74.27 -2.88
C ASN A 8 7.81 73.89 -2.55
N ARG A 9 7.15 74.79 -1.81
CA ARG A 9 5.69 75.08 -1.67
C ARG A 9 4.78 74.03 -1.01
N SER A 10 3.75 74.36 -0.24
CA SER A 10 3.31 75.55 0.51
C SER A 10 1.90 75.20 1.01
N LYS A 11 1.70 75.25 2.34
CA LYS A 11 0.52 75.75 3.06
C LYS A 11 -0.89 75.29 2.61
N ASN A 12 -1.58 74.57 3.48
CA ASN A 12 -2.57 75.14 4.41
C ASN A 12 -3.30 74.01 5.17
N ARG A 13 -3.20 74.01 6.51
CA ARG A 13 -4.28 74.30 7.49
C ARG A 13 -5.31 73.16 7.59
N LEU A 14 -5.28 72.38 8.69
CA LEU A 14 -6.05 72.63 9.94
C LEU A 14 -7.56 72.51 9.63
N PHE A 15 -8.38 71.65 10.22
CA PHE A 15 -8.43 71.03 11.55
C PHE A 15 -9.50 69.91 11.49
N LYS A 16 -9.39 68.92 12.39
CA LYS A 16 -10.45 68.29 13.23
C LYS A 16 -11.84 68.05 12.59
N THR A 17 -12.47 66.88 12.67
CA THR A 17 -12.72 66.07 13.86
C THR A 17 -13.26 64.69 13.50
N CYS A 18 -12.94 63.73 14.37
CA CYS A 18 -13.60 62.44 14.63
C CYS A 18 -15.10 62.36 14.30
N ALA A 19 -15.50 61.26 13.66
CA ALA A 19 -16.64 60.45 14.12
C ALA A 19 -16.48 59.00 13.62
N LEU A 20 -16.51 58.08 14.59
CA LEU A 20 -16.67 56.63 14.45
C LEU A 20 -17.85 56.28 13.52
N ALA A 21 -17.64 55.36 12.59
CA ALA A 21 -18.68 54.45 12.13
C ALA A 21 -18.06 53.06 11.97
N ALA A 22 -18.47 52.17 12.88
CA ALA A 22 -18.16 50.76 12.85
C ALA A 22 -18.72 50.12 11.57
N GLY A 23 -17.88 49.38 10.87
CA GLY A 23 -18.23 48.60 9.69
C GLY A 23 -17.27 47.43 9.54
N LEU A 24 -17.12 46.62 10.59
CA LEU A 24 -16.53 45.28 10.48
C LEU A 24 -17.48 44.42 9.65
N GLY A 25 -17.38 44.52 8.33
CA GLY A 25 -17.95 43.56 7.40
C GLY A 25 -17.17 42.25 7.54
N LEU A 26 -17.60 41.40 8.47
CA LEU A 26 -17.25 39.99 8.51
C LEU A 26 -17.79 39.34 7.24
N MET A 27 -16.98 39.31 6.18
CA MET A 27 -17.12 38.33 5.12
C MET A 27 -16.83 36.97 5.76
N SER A 28 -17.88 36.35 6.31
CA SER A 28 -17.88 34.97 6.73
C SER A 28 -17.64 34.12 5.48
N LEU A 29 -16.37 33.82 5.21
CA LEU A 29 -16.00 32.68 4.39
C LEU A 29 -16.68 31.48 5.06
N GLN A 30 -17.76 31.00 4.46
CA GLN A 30 -18.34 29.71 4.78
C GLN A 30 -17.29 28.67 4.36
N ALA A 31 -16.37 28.38 5.29
CA ALA A 31 -15.54 27.20 5.19
C ALA A 31 -16.50 26.01 5.27
N PHE A 32 -16.81 25.43 4.11
CA PHE A 32 -17.34 24.08 4.04
C PHE A 32 -16.24 23.16 4.57
N ALA A 33 -16.20 22.98 5.89
CA ALA A 33 -15.51 21.87 6.52
C ALA A 33 -16.27 20.61 6.09
N GLY A 34 -15.91 20.08 4.93
CA GLY A 34 -16.43 18.80 4.47
C GLY A 34 -15.99 17.70 5.44
N ASP A 35 -16.94 16.88 5.87
CA ASP A 35 -16.72 15.63 6.63
C ASP A 35 -15.75 14.62 5.94
N SER A 36 -15.18 14.97 4.79
CA SER A 36 -14.12 14.24 4.08
C SER A 36 -12.82 14.07 4.89
N ALA A 37 -12.66 14.79 6.01
CA ALA A 37 -11.55 14.55 6.95
C ALA A 37 -11.83 13.39 7.92
N LEU A 38 -13.09 13.01 8.11
CA LEU A 38 -13.50 11.93 9.01
C LEU A 38 -13.55 10.57 8.30
N TYR A 39 -13.85 10.59 7.00
CA TYR A 39 -13.83 9.42 6.13
C TYR A 39 -12.78 9.66 5.06
N GLY A 40 -11.65 8.95 5.15
CA GLY A 40 -10.62 8.98 4.10
C GLY A 40 -11.22 8.75 2.71
N PRO A 41 -10.52 9.20 1.65
CA PRO A 41 -11.10 9.24 0.32
C PRO A 41 -11.54 7.84 -0.13
N THR A 42 -12.79 7.75 -0.60
CA THR A 42 -13.32 6.52 -1.19
C THR A 42 -12.86 6.42 -2.63
N ALA A 43 -12.39 5.24 -3.04
CA ALA A 43 -11.94 5.00 -4.41
C ALA A 43 -13.08 5.27 -5.42
N PRO A 44 -12.83 6.08 -6.48
CA PRO A 44 -13.77 6.23 -7.58
C PRO A 44 -14.14 4.89 -8.25
N LYS A 45 -15.30 4.85 -8.91
CA LYS A 45 -15.70 3.67 -9.70
C LYS A 45 -14.69 3.42 -10.83
N GLY A 46 -14.29 2.16 -11.02
CA GLY A 46 -13.33 1.78 -12.06
C GLY A 46 -11.88 2.14 -11.71
N SER A 47 -11.60 2.51 -10.46
CA SER A 47 -10.23 2.61 -9.95
C SER A 47 -9.56 1.24 -9.92
N THR A 48 -8.25 1.24 -10.12
CA THR A 48 -7.38 0.10 -9.87
C THR A 48 -6.72 0.26 -8.50
N PHE A 49 -6.40 -0.84 -7.84
CA PHE A 49 -5.80 -0.85 -6.51
C PHE A 49 -4.40 -1.44 -6.61
N VAL A 50 -3.40 -0.70 -6.15
CA VAL A 50 -1.99 -1.08 -6.24
C VAL A 50 -1.34 -1.04 -4.85
N ARG A 51 -0.51 -2.05 -4.57
CA ARG A 51 0.41 -2.05 -3.44
C ARG A 51 1.78 -2.56 -3.87
N VAL A 52 2.77 -2.37 -3.03
CA VAL A 52 4.11 -2.95 -3.23
C VAL A 52 4.41 -3.94 -2.13
N TYR A 53 5.03 -5.06 -2.48
CA TYR A 53 5.73 -5.96 -1.55
C TYR A 53 7.23 -5.90 -1.83
N ASN A 54 8.02 -5.66 -0.79
CA ASN A 54 9.46 -5.59 -0.89
C ASN A 54 10.11 -6.87 -0.36
N ALA A 55 10.50 -7.77 -1.27
CA ALA A 55 11.22 -9.00 -0.91
C ALA A 55 12.71 -8.80 -0.64
N SER A 56 13.24 -7.59 -0.82
CA SER A 56 14.66 -7.31 -0.60
C SER A 56 14.98 -7.04 0.87
N SER A 57 16.28 -7.02 1.20
CA SER A 57 16.78 -6.72 2.55
C SER A 57 16.96 -5.23 2.83
N ALA A 58 16.66 -4.35 1.87
CA ALA A 58 16.81 -2.91 1.98
C ALA A 58 15.45 -2.23 1.80
N GLU A 59 15.25 -1.09 2.46
CA GLU A 59 14.09 -0.25 2.21
C GLU A 59 14.11 0.31 0.78
N ILE A 60 12.93 0.45 0.18
CA ILE A 60 12.80 1.07 -1.15
C ILE A 60 11.71 2.13 -1.16
N SER A 61 11.82 3.06 -2.10
CA SER A 61 10.69 3.85 -2.58
C SER A 61 10.16 3.26 -3.87
N ALA A 62 8.86 3.34 -4.06
CA ALA A 62 8.19 2.90 -5.26
C ALA A 62 7.17 3.93 -5.74
N SER A 63 6.87 3.90 -7.03
CA SER A 63 5.79 4.70 -7.61
C SER A 63 5.15 4.03 -8.81
N VAL A 64 3.89 4.36 -9.07
CA VAL A 64 3.17 3.96 -10.28
C VAL A 64 2.47 5.19 -10.84
N GLY A 65 2.95 5.72 -11.95
CA GLY A 65 2.53 7.04 -12.43
C GLY A 65 2.79 8.12 -11.36
N ASN A 66 1.72 8.77 -10.88
CA ASN A 66 1.77 9.80 -9.84
C ASN A 66 1.55 9.25 -8.41
N THR A 67 1.24 7.96 -8.26
CA THR A 67 1.01 7.32 -6.97
C THR A 67 2.35 6.92 -6.35
N ASN A 68 2.75 7.56 -5.25
CA ASN A 68 3.98 7.25 -4.54
C ASN A 68 3.72 6.30 -3.36
N MET A 69 4.65 5.39 -3.13
CA MET A 69 4.67 4.37 -2.08
C MET A 69 6.08 4.35 -1.50
N ASN A 70 6.35 5.26 -0.57
CA ASN A 70 7.68 5.46 0.00
C ASN A 70 7.91 4.56 1.21
N GLU A 71 9.18 4.42 1.60
CA GLU A 71 9.59 3.77 2.86
C GLU A 71 9.05 2.34 2.99
N VAL A 72 9.08 1.57 1.89
CA VAL A 72 8.65 0.18 1.89
C VAL A 72 9.72 -0.67 2.55
N ALA A 73 9.52 -0.94 3.84
CA ALA A 73 10.45 -1.69 4.68
C ALA A 73 10.84 -3.06 4.07
N PRO A 74 12.06 -3.58 4.39
CA PRO A 74 12.46 -4.93 4.01
C PRO A 74 11.43 -5.97 4.42
N LEU A 75 11.11 -6.90 3.52
CA LEU A 75 10.12 -7.96 3.73
C LEU A 75 8.71 -7.45 4.09
N GLY A 76 8.43 -6.17 3.83
CA GLY A 76 7.18 -5.48 4.13
C GLY A 76 6.31 -5.23 2.90
N SER A 77 5.07 -4.83 3.13
CA SER A 77 4.16 -4.39 2.07
C SER A 77 3.41 -3.12 2.47
N THR A 78 3.09 -2.29 1.48
CA THR A 78 2.25 -1.11 1.69
C THR A 78 0.78 -1.50 1.84
N ALA A 79 -0.02 -0.57 2.37
CA ALA A 79 -1.46 -0.60 2.12
C ALA A 79 -1.74 -0.43 0.61
N PHE A 80 -2.95 -0.80 0.20
CA PHE A 80 -3.43 -0.52 -1.15
C PHE A 80 -3.71 0.97 -1.32
N SER A 81 -3.14 1.55 -2.38
CA SER A 81 -3.54 2.85 -2.91
C SER A 81 -4.43 2.63 -4.12
N PHE A 82 -5.40 3.51 -4.35
CA PHE A 82 -6.22 3.47 -5.57
C PHE A 82 -5.75 4.53 -6.57
N MET A 83 -5.88 4.23 -7.85
CA MET A 83 -5.56 5.14 -8.96
C MET A 83 -6.43 4.85 -10.19
N PRO A 84 -6.45 5.70 -11.23
CA PRO A 84 -7.12 5.36 -12.47
C PRO A 84 -6.53 4.10 -13.13
N GLN A 85 -7.35 3.37 -13.87
CA GLN A 85 -6.88 2.28 -14.73
C GLN A 85 -6.05 2.83 -15.91
N GLY A 86 -5.17 2.01 -16.47
CA GLY A 86 -4.36 2.40 -17.62
C GLY A 86 -3.02 1.68 -17.71
N ASP A 87 -2.22 2.14 -18.66
CA ASP A 87 -0.85 1.69 -18.86
C ASP A 87 0.10 2.69 -18.18
N TYR A 88 0.95 2.18 -17.29
CA TYR A 88 1.86 2.99 -16.49
C TYR A 88 3.27 2.40 -16.50
N THR A 89 4.23 3.18 -16.02
CA THR A 89 5.54 2.68 -15.60
C THR A 89 5.59 2.66 -14.08
N ALA A 90 5.81 1.48 -13.51
CA ALA A 90 6.09 1.33 -12.10
C ALA A 90 7.60 1.44 -11.86
N LYS A 91 7.99 2.24 -10.86
CA LYS A 91 9.37 2.35 -10.37
C LYS A 91 9.46 1.66 -9.02
N LEU A 92 10.44 0.78 -8.85
CA LEU A 92 10.72 0.11 -7.58
C LEU A 92 12.23 0.20 -7.32
N GLY A 93 12.61 1.08 -6.39
CA GLY A 93 14.02 1.46 -6.22
C GLY A 93 14.60 2.00 -7.53
N SER A 94 15.67 1.36 -8.02
CA SER A 94 16.32 1.73 -9.30
C SER A 94 15.70 1.08 -10.53
N GLN A 95 14.75 0.15 -10.36
CA GLN A 95 14.14 -0.61 -11.45
C GLN A 95 12.88 0.09 -11.97
N SER A 96 12.62 -0.02 -13.27
CA SER A 96 11.37 0.42 -13.91
C SER A 96 10.76 -0.72 -14.71
N VAL A 97 9.45 -0.92 -14.59
CA VAL A 97 8.70 -1.98 -15.28
C VAL A 97 7.39 -1.41 -15.84
N PRO A 98 7.05 -1.68 -17.11
CA PRO A 98 5.73 -1.32 -17.64
C PRO A 98 4.65 -2.19 -16.99
N VAL A 99 3.53 -1.57 -16.63
CA VAL A 99 2.40 -2.23 -15.98
C VAL A 99 1.10 -1.84 -16.66
N LYS A 100 0.21 -2.81 -16.82
CA LYS A 100 -1.15 -2.62 -17.34
C LYS A 100 -2.11 -2.91 -16.20
N LEU A 101 -2.88 -1.90 -15.81
CA LEU A 101 -3.74 -1.97 -14.65
C LEU A 101 -5.19 -1.79 -15.09
N ALA A 102 -6.01 -2.83 -14.91
CA ALA A 102 -7.44 -2.76 -15.18
C ALA A 102 -8.21 -2.17 -13.98
N GLY A 103 -9.35 -1.55 -14.27
CA GLY A 103 -10.24 -1.00 -13.24
C GLY A 103 -11.00 -2.09 -12.48
N ASP A 104 -11.25 -1.88 -11.20
CA ASP A 104 -11.84 -2.84 -10.26
C ASP A 104 -10.98 -4.08 -9.94
N HIS A 105 -9.67 -4.01 -10.24
CA HIS A 105 -8.68 -5.05 -9.94
C HIS A 105 -7.66 -4.61 -8.87
N TYR A 106 -7.08 -5.59 -8.17
CA TYR A 106 -6.05 -5.40 -7.16
C TYR A 106 -4.74 -6.00 -7.64
N TYR A 107 -3.67 -5.23 -7.51
CA TYR A 107 -2.35 -5.59 -7.98
C TYR A 107 -1.29 -5.40 -6.91
N THR A 108 -0.43 -6.40 -6.77
CA THR A 108 0.79 -6.34 -5.96
C THR A 108 2.00 -6.24 -6.89
N LEU A 109 2.76 -5.16 -6.75
CA LEU A 109 4.08 -5.02 -7.33
C LEU A 109 5.12 -5.62 -6.40
N VAL A 110 5.78 -6.67 -6.85
CA VAL A 110 6.82 -7.36 -6.09
C VAL A 110 8.18 -6.83 -6.48
N ASN A 111 8.86 -6.17 -5.55
CA ASN A 111 10.30 -5.93 -5.64
C ASN A 111 11.05 -7.20 -5.20
N ASN A 112 11.55 -7.96 -6.16
CA ASN A 112 12.31 -9.17 -5.88
C ASN A 112 13.69 -8.83 -5.30
N ALA A 113 14.22 -9.68 -4.41
CA ALA A 113 15.60 -9.53 -3.91
C ALA A 113 16.64 -9.65 -5.04
N SER A 114 16.30 -10.39 -6.09
CA SER A 114 17.09 -10.55 -7.31
C SER A 114 16.19 -10.70 -8.52
N GLY A 115 16.58 -10.12 -9.65
CA GLY A 115 15.81 -10.18 -10.89
C GLY A 115 14.83 -9.02 -11.06
N LYS A 116 13.96 -9.13 -12.07
CA LYS A 116 13.03 -8.05 -12.44
C LYS A 116 11.84 -8.00 -11.47
N PRO A 117 11.30 -6.81 -11.16
CA PRO A 117 10.03 -6.68 -10.47
C PRO A 117 8.90 -7.38 -11.23
N GLN A 118 7.88 -7.83 -10.50
CA GLN A 118 6.74 -8.55 -11.06
C GLN A 118 5.43 -7.86 -10.67
N LEU A 119 4.48 -7.83 -11.60
CA LEU A 119 3.10 -7.43 -11.34
C LEU A 119 2.26 -8.68 -11.12
N ILE A 120 1.56 -8.74 -10.00
CA ILE A 120 0.71 -9.87 -9.64
C ILE A 120 -0.69 -9.34 -9.41
N GLU A 121 -1.66 -9.87 -10.15
CA GLU A 121 -3.07 -9.62 -9.87
C GLU A 121 -3.55 -10.52 -8.74
N GLU A 122 -4.36 -9.97 -7.86
CA GLU A 122 -4.92 -10.71 -6.75
C GLU A 122 -6.43 -10.48 -6.58
N PRO A 123 -7.21 -11.51 -6.24
CA PRO A 123 -8.64 -11.34 -6.01
C PRO A 123 -8.95 -10.37 -4.85
N PRO A 124 -10.03 -9.59 -4.92
CA PRO A 124 -10.45 -8.78 -3.78
C PRO A 124 -10.94 -9.67 -2.64
N PHE A 125 -10.50 -9.37 -1.42
CA PHE A 125 -11.04 -10.00 -0.22
C PHE A 125 -12.17 -9.14 0.37
N LYS A 126 -13.39 -9.65 0.35
CA LYS A 126 -14.60 -8.91 0.80
C LYS A 126 -15.24 -9.47 2.07
N ASN A 127 -14.82 -10.67 2.52
CA ASN A 127 -15.45 -11.33 3.66
C ASN A 127 -15.00 -10.71 4.98
N LYS A 128 -15.93 -10.12 5.72
CA LYS A 128 -15.68 -9.50 7.03
C LYS A 128 -15.85 -10.46 8.22
N GLN A 129 -16.21 -11.73 7.99
CA GLN A 129 -16.49 -12.72 9.04
C GLN A 129 -15.39 -13.77 9.18
N LYS A 130 -14.59 -13.99 8.12
CA LYS A 130 -13.45 -14.90 8.09
C LYS A 130 -12.14 -14.13 7.90
N SER A 131 -11.04 -14.83 8.07
CA SER A 131 -9.70 -14.37 7.67
C SER A 131 -9.34 -15.01 6.35
N LEU A 132 -8.63 -14.30 5.47
CA LEU A 132 -8.04 -14.88 4.27
C LEU A 132 -6.58 -15.24 4.53
N VAL A 133 -6.22 -16.49 4.23
CA VAL A 133 -4.84 -16.89 4.02
C VAL A 133 -4.59 -16.94 2.52
N ARG A 134 -3.69 -16.08 2.04
CA ARG A 134 -3.22 -16.10 0.65
C ARG A 134 -1.77 -16.56 0.61
N VAL A 135 -1.46 -17.50 -0.26
CA VAL A 135 -0.09 -17.91 -0.59
C VAL A 135 0.27 -17.27 -1.91
N GLN A 136 1.27 -16.41 -1.89
CA GLN A 136 1.91 -15.88 -3.09
C GLN A 136 3.22 -16.63 -3.33
N ASN A 137 3.17 -17.64 -4.18
CA ASN A 137 4.32 -18.47 -4.47
C ASN A 137 5.20 -17.77 -5.51
N LEU A 138 6.27 -17.10 -5.06
CA LEU A 138 7.25 -16.44 -5.91
C LEU A 138 8.46 -17.34 -6.18
N SER A 139 8.42 -18.62 -5.80
CA SER A 139 9.50 -19.58 -6.01
C SER A 139 9.44 -20.25 -7.38
N ASP A 140 10.32 -21.22 -7.60
CA ASP A 140 10.45 -22.03 -8.81
C ASP A 140 9.74 -23.39 -8.72
N LYS A 141 9.03 -23.68 -7.62
CA LYS A 141 8.37 -24.98 -7.37
C LYS A 141 6.91 -24.83 -7.00
N ALA A 142 6.14 -25.90 -7.22
CA ALA A 142 4.81 -25.99 -6.64
C ALA A 142 4.90 -26.27 -5.14
N LEU A 143 4.11 -25.56 -4.34
CA LEU A 143 4.15 -25.66 -2.88
C LEU A 143 2.75 -25.71 -2.29
N THR A 144 2.58 -26.51 -1.24
CA THR A 144 1.32 -26.61 -0.48
C THR A 144 1.55 -26.04 0.91
N LEU A 145 0.60 -25.23 1.40
CA LEU A 145 0.61 -24.76 2.79
C LEU A 145 -0.25 -25.71 3.61
N LYS A 146 0.36 -26.50 4.49
CA LYS A 146 -0.33 -27.45 5.36
C LYS A 146 -0.20 -27.04 6.83
N THR A 147 -0.98 -27.68 7.69
CA THR A 147 -0.67 -27.73 9.13
C THR A 147 0.74 -28.30 9.33
N ALA A 148 1.42 -27.89 10.40
CA ALA A 148 2.82 -28.29 10.63
C ALA A 148 3.02 -29.81 10.82
N ASP A 149 1.95 -30.55 11.13
CA ASP A 149 1.91 -32.02 11.18
C ASP A 149 1.63 -32.69 9.83
N GLY A 150 1.39 -31.91 8.77
CA GLY A 150 1.20 -32.36 7.39
C GLY A 150 -0.18 -32.96 7.08
N LYS A 151 -1.10 -33.02 8.06
CA LYS A 151 -2.37 -33.74 7.92
C LYS A 151 -3.45 -32.97 7.18
N THR A 152 -3.43 -31.64 7.27
CA THR A 152 -4.47 -30.79 6.70
C THR A 152 -3.88 -29.77 5.75
N ASP A 153 -4.28 -29.83 4.49
CA ASP A 153 -4.00 -28.77 3.53
C ASP A 153 -4.79 -27.52 3.91
N VAL A 154 -4.09 -26.44 4.20
CA VAL A 154 -4.69 -25.12 4.42
C VAL A 154 -4.87 -24.47 3.06
N VAL A 155 -3.80 -24.26 2.30
CA VAL A 155 -3.90 -23.86 0.89
C VAL A 155 -3.36 -25.02 0.05
N LYS A 156 -4.18 -25.49 -0.90
CA LYS A 156 -3.82 -26.56 -1.84
C LYS A 156 -2.57 -26.18 -2.64
N ALA A 157 -2.00 -27.16 -3.34
CA ALA A 157 -0.81 -26.96 -4.17
C ALA A 157 -0.92 -25.70 -5.06
N VAL A 158 -0.03 -24.75 -4.82
CA VAL A 158 0.13 -23.50 -5.56
C VAL A 158 1.30 -23.66 -6.49
N ALA A 159 1.06 -23.57 -7.80
CA ALA A 159 2.10 -23.66 -8.82
C ALA A 159 3.23 -22.63 -8.59
N ALA A 160 4.39 -22.91 -9.16
CA ALA A 160 5.48 -21.93 -9.22
C ALA A 160 4.97 -20.62 -9.85
N LYS A 161 5.34 -19.48 -9.25
CA LYS A 161 4.86 -18.15 -9.66
C LYS A 161 3.33 -17.97 -9.59
N GLY A 162 2.63 -18.84 -8.87
CA GLY A 162 1.18 -18.83 -8.73
C GLY A 162 0.68 -18.23 -7.41
N THR A 163 -0.64 -18.12 -7.32
CA THR A 163 -1.36 -17.66 -6.12
C THR A 163 -2.40 -18.70 -5.73
N GLY A 164 -2.54 -18.94 -4.44
CA GLY A 164 -3.62 -19.77 -3.89
C GLY A 164 -4.16 -19.14 -2.61
N GLU A 165 -5.42 -19.40 -2.29
CA GLU A 165 -6.06 -18.75 -1.15
C GLU A 165 -7.11 -19.62 -0.46
N ARG A 166 -7.34 -19.34 0.81
CA ARG A 166 -8.41 -19.95 1.59
C ARG A 166 -8.90 -19.03 2.68
N GLU A 167 -10.21 -18.91 2.78
CA GLU A 167 -10.85 -18.31 3.94
C GLU A 167 -10.92 -19.31 5.10
N ILE A 168 -10.41 -18.91 6.26
CA ILE A 168 -10.44 -19.72 7.48
C ILE A 168 -10.97 -18.90 8.66
N ASN A 169 -11.37 -19.60 9.72
CA ASN A 169 -11.73 -18.94 10.97
C ASN A 169 -10.47 -18.29 11.59
N PRO A 170 -10.63 -17.19 12.35
CA PRO A 170 -9.53 -16.54 13.04
C PRO A 170 -9.01 -17.46 14.15
N VAL A 171 -7.93 -18.19 13.86
CA VAL A 171 -7.28 -19.12 14.78
C VAL A 171 -5.77 -18.98 14.67
N LYS A 172 -5.06 -19.24 15.76
CA LYS A 172 -3.61 -19.39 15.73
C LYS A 172 -3.28 -20.81 15.27
N VAL A 173 -2.59 -20.93 14.14
CA VAL A 173 -2.22 -22.21 13.54
C VAL A 173 -0.73 -22.30 13.27
N SER A 174 -0.13 -23.45 13.56
CA SER A 174 1.23 -23.78 13.14
C SER A 174 1.19 -24.36 11.74
N LEU A 175 1.91 -23.74 10.82
CA LEU A 175 1.86 -24.04 9.39
C LEU A 175 3.25 -24.38 8.86
N ALA A 176 3.30 -25.15 7.79
CA ALA A 176 4.54 -25.50 7.10
C ALA A 176 4.32 -25.58 5.59
N LEU A 177 5.40 -25.34 4.85
CA LEU A 177 5.44 -25.53 3.40
C LEU A 177 5.81 -26.96 3.06
N TYR A 178 5.12 -27.54 2.09
CA TYR A 178 5.34 -28.88 1.57
C TYR A 178 5.53 -28.86 0.06
N ASP A 179 6.47 -29.68 -0.40
CA ASP A 179 6.68 -30.05 -1.81
C ASP A 179 6.20 -31.51 -1.95
N GLY A 180 4.97 -31.68 -2.44
CA GLY A 180 4.23 -32.93 -2.32
C GLY A 180 4.02 -33.33 -0.85
N ASP A 181 4.61 -34.46 -0.46
CA ASP A 181 4.58 -34.98 0.92
C ASP A 181 5.81 -34.59 1.74
N LYS A 182 6.84 -34.02 1.09
CA LYS A 182 8.06 -33.60 1.77
C LYS A 182 7.85 -32.24 2.43
N LYS A 183 8.01 -32.19 3.76
CA LYS A 183 8.09 -30.93 4.49
C LYS A 183 9.36 -30.17 4.06
N VAL A 184 9.19 -28.93 3.62
CA VAL A 184 10.28 -28.05 3.19
C VAL A 184 10.76 -27.19 4.34
N THR A 185 9.84 -26.48 4.99
CA THR A 185 10.16 -25.61 6.12
C THR A 185 8.92 -25.30 6.95
N ASP A 186 9.13 -25.06 8.25
CA ASP A 186 8.11 -24.49 9.12
C ASP A 186 7.93 -22.99 8.81
N VAL A 187 6.68 -22.55 8.82
CA VAL A 187 6.34 -21.13 8.67
C VAL A 187 6.13 -20.55 10.05
N LYS A 188 6.61 -19.32 10.27
CA LYS A 188 6.36 -18.59 11.52
C LYS A 188 4.84 -18.54 11.80
N PRO A 189 4.41 -18.84 13.04
CA PRO A 189 2.99 -18.73 13.40
C PRO A 189 2.45 -17.34 13.10
N VAL A 190 1.24 -17.29 12.54
CA VAL A 190 0.52 -16.05 12.28
C VAL A 190 -0.78 -16.06 13.08
N ALA A 191 -1.06 -14.95 13.78
CA ALA A 191 -2.37 -14.73 14.37
C ALA A 191 -3.28 -14.17 13.28
N LEU A 192 -4.40 -14.81 12.97
CA LEU A 192 -5.30 -14.35 11.92
C LEU A 192 -6.52 -13.68 12.54
N GLU A 193 -6.82 -12.47 12.11
CA GLU A 193 -7.97 -11.72 12.60
C GLU A 193 -9.11 -11.69 11.58
N ARG A 194 -10.33 -11.56 12.08
CA ARG A 194 -11.52 -11.51 11.25
C ARG A 194 -11.47 -10.29 10.32
N GLY A 195 -11.76 -10.50 9.04
CA GLY A 195 -11.73 -9.44 8.03
C GLY A 195 -10.31 -9.07 7.57
N GLU A 196 -9.30 -9.80 8.01
CA GLU A 196 -7.91 -9.60 7.61
C GLU A 196 -7.51 -10.58 6.50
N ALA A 197 -6.73 -10.10 5.53
CA ALA A 197 -6.05 -10.94 4.56
C ALA A 197 -4.55 -11.00 4.87
N ALA A 198 -4.10 -12.11 5.45
CA ALA A 198 -2.68 -12.38 5.63
C ALA A 198 -2.12 -13.04 4.36
N VAL A 199 -1.00 -12.52 3.86
CA VAL A 199 -0.34 -13.01 2.66
C VAL A 199 1.00 -13.63 3.03
N LEU A 200 1.18 -14.89 2.69
CA LEU A 200 2.45 -15.60 2.78
C LEU A 200 3.17 -15.48 1.44
N TYR A 201 4.18 -14.62 1.39
CA TYR A 201 5.07 -14.54 0.24
C TYR A 201 6.17 -15.59 0.37
N ILE A 202 6.35 -16.41 -0.67
CA ILE A 202 7.39 -17.45 -0.68
C ILE A 202 8.40 -17.08 -1.75
N THR A 203 9.57 -16.59 -1.34
CA THR A 203 10.67 -16.23 -2.25
C THR A 203 11.80 -17.26 -2.19
N GLY A 204 12.79 -17.10 -3.06
CA GLY A 204 13.91 -18.03 -3.18
C GLY A 204 13.69 -19.12 -4.22
N SER A 205 14.63 -20.05 -4.30
CA SER A 205 14.65 -21.13 -5.29
C SER A 205 15.26 -22.40 -4.73
N GLY A 206 14.97 -23.55 -5.35
CA GLY A 206 15.58 -24.82 -4.98
C GLY A 206 15.23 -25.26 -3.55
N SER A 207 16.23 -25.32 -2.67
CA SER A 207 16.08 -25.65 -1.24
C SER A 207 16.09 -24.42 -0.32
N SER A 208 16.35 -23.23 -0.88
CA SER A 208 16.54 -21.99 -0.12
C SER A 208 15.29 -21.12 -0.23
N LEU A 209 14.17 -21.61 0.31
CA LEU A 209 12.92 -20.86 0.35
C LEU A 209 12.85 -19.94 1.56
N SER A 210 12.31 -18.73 1.37
CA SER A 210 12.08 -17.75 2.42
C SER A 210 10.58 -17.39 2.50
N PRO A 211 9.81 -18.09 3.33
CA PRO A 211 8.42 -17.75 3.59
C PRO A 211 8.30 -16.57 4.56
N VAL A 212 7.57 -15.53 4.15
CA VAL A 212 7.33 -14.32 4.94
C VAL A 212 5.84 -14.02 5.00
N TRP A 213 5.31 -13.95 6.22
CA TRP A 213 3.97 -13.42 6.45
C TRP A 213 3.98 -11.91 6.38
N VAL A 214 3.07 -11.37 5.59
CA VAL A 214 2.76 -9.96 5.57
C VAL A 214 1.27 -9.79 5.83
N LYS A 215 0.98 -8.95 6.82
CA LYS A 215 -0.36 -8.54 7.18
C LYS A 215 -0.59 -7.13 6.63
N PRO A 216 -1.83 -6.75 6.34
CA PRO A 216 -2.13 -5.36 6.06
C PRO A 216 -1.65 -4.51 7.24
N PRO A 217 -1.10 -3.31 7.00
CA PRO A 217 -0.84 -2.37 8.07
C PRO A 217 -2.12 -2.20 8.89
N VAL A 218 -2.02 -2.31 10.22
CA VAL A 218 -3.16 -2.05 11.10
C VAL A 218 -3.52 -0.59 10.86
N ALA A 219 -4.70 -0.32 10.31
CA ALA A 219 -5.22 1.04 10.30
C ALA A 219 -5.32 1.45 11.77
N THR A 220 -4.43 2.34 12.22
CA THR A 220 -4.60 3.05 13.48
C THR A 220 -5.93 3.78 13.34
N ARG A 221 -6.96 3.20 13.97
CA ARG A 221 -8.27 3.82 14.11
C ARG A 221 -8.16 5.06 14.98
#